data_AF-A0A536Z5U5-F1
#
_entry.id   AF-A0A536Z5U5-F1
#
_cell.length_a   1.000
_cell.length_b   1.000
_cell.length_c   1.000
_cell.angle_alpha   90.00
_cell.angle_beta   90.00
_cell.angle_gamma   90.00
#
_symmetry.space_group_name_H-M   'P 1'
#
loop_
_entity.id
_entity.type
_entity.pdbx_description
1 polymer ?
#
loop_
_entity_poly.entity_id
_entity_poly.type
_entity_poly.pdbx_seq_one_letter_code
_entity_poly.pdbx_strand_id
1 'polypeptide(L)'
;MYAQMVDTGAKRVRSLDELSPEERAFQERIDADIKIEPKDWMPEAYRKTLIRQISQHAHSEIVGMLPEGNWITRAPTLKRKAILMAKVQDEAGHGLYLYCAAETLGVSRDELIADLHSGKAKYSSIFN
;
A
#
# COMPACT_ATOMS: atom_id res chain seq x y z
N MET A 1 12.02 6.33 3.29
CA MET A 1 11.18 5.12 3.27
C MET A 1 11.98 3.96 3.84
N TYR A 2 11.59 3.42 4.99
CA TYR A 2 12.15 2.16 5.47
C TYR A 2 11.49 1.02 4.68
N ALA A 3 12.21 0.44 3.72
CA ALA A 3 11.75 -0.76 3.03
C ALA A 3 11.88 -1.93 4.01
N GLN A 4 10.75 -2.48 4.44
CA GLN A 4 10.75 -3.72 5.21
C GLN A 4 11.29 -4.83 4.31
N MET A 5 12.26 -5.61 4.80
CA MET A 5 12.84 -6.73 4.05
C MET A 5 11.71 -7.66 3.59
N VAL A 6 11.60 -7.84 2.27
CA VAL A 6 10.58 -8.71 1.66
C VAL A 6 11.18 -10.10 1.57
N ASP A 7 10.76 -11.00 2.45
CA ASP A 7 11.04 -12.42 2.27
C ASP A 7 10.14 -12.95 1.16
N THR A 8 10.75 -13.23 0.01
CA THR A 8 10.07 -13.76 -1.17
C THR A 8 9.99 -15.30 -1.14
N GLY A 9 10.59 -15.94 -0.13
CA GLY A 9 10.74 -17.40 -0.04
C GLY A 9 11.68 -18.00 -1.09
N ALA A 10 12.25 -17.20 -1.99
CA ALA A 10 13.14 -17.65 -3.05
C ALA A 10 14.61 -17.69 -2.56
N LYS A 11 15.24 -18.86 -2.61
CA LYS A 11 16.66 -19.03 -2.25
C LYS A 11 17.63 -18.45 -3.27
N ARG A 12 17.20 -18.38 -4.53
CA ARG A 12 17.93 -17.77 -5.65
C ARG A 12 16.95 -17.29 -6.72
N VAL A 13 17.43 -16.41 -7.59
CA VAL A 13 16.72 -16.05 -8.82
C VAL A 13 16.62 -17.30 -9.71
N ARG A 14 15.42 -17.58 -10.20
CA ARG A 14 15.14 -18.67 -11.16
C ARG A 14 15.31 -18.12 -12.58
N SER A 15 15.90 -18.89 -13.47
CA SER A 15 15.94 -18.55 -14.90
C SER A 15 14.60 -18.87 -15.59
N LEU A 16 14.34 -18.28 -16.77
CA LEU A 16 13.06 -18.43 -17.48
C LEU A 16 12.71 -19.89 -17.79
N ASP A 17 13.70 -20.75 -18.00
CA ASP A 17 13.56 -22.20 -18.22
C ASP A 17 13.10 -22.97 -16.98
N GLU A 18 13.25 -22.40 -15.78
CA GLU A 18 12.81 -22.99 -14.52
C GLU A 18 11.40 -22.55 -14.09
N LEU A 19 10.77 -21.66 -14.86
CA LEU A 19 9.44 -21.10 -14.57
C LEU A 19 8.33 -21.94 -15.20
N SER A 20 7.17 -22.01 -14.54
CA SER A 20 5.95 -22.52 -15.17
C SER A 20 5.56 -21.66 -16.39
N PRO A 21 4.73 -22.15 -17.31
CA PRO A 21 4.24 -21.36 -18.44
C PRO A 21 3.58 -20.02 -18.00
N GLU A 22 2.81 -20.03 -16.92
CA GLU A 22 2.17 -18.83 -16.37
C GLU A 22 3.18 -17.87 -15.73
N GLU A 23 4.14 -18.41 -14.95
CA GLU A 23 5.21 -17.62 -14.35
C GLU A 23 6.09 -16.95 -15.41
N ARG A 24 6.38 -17.67 -16.50
CA ARG A 24 7.12 -17.12 -17.64
C ARG A 24 6.34 -16.01 -18.33
N ALA A 25 5.05 -16.24 -18.64
CA ALA A 25 4.22 -15.22 -19.28
C ALA A 25 4.08 -13.96 -18.40
N PHE A 26 4.01 -14.12 -17.08
CA PHE A 26 4.07 -13.00 -16.14
C PHE A 26 5.41 -12.27 -16.20
N GLN A 27 6.54 -13.00 -16.15
CA GLN A 27 7.87 -12.39 -16.21
C GLN A 27 8.10 -11.63 -17.53
N GLU A 28 7.68 -12.20 -18.67
CA GLU A 28 7.79 -11.56 -19.98
C GLU A 28 6.96 -10.26 -20.05
N ARG A 29 5.79 -10.19 -19.39
CA ARG A 29 5.03 -8.94 -19.26
C ARG A 29 5.78 -7.89 -18.45
N ILE A 30 6.39 -8.30 -17.33
CA ILE A 30 7.22 -7.40 -16.51
C ILE A 30 8.42 -6.87 -17.30
N ASP A 31 9.13 -7.74 -18.01
CA ASP A 31 10.31 -7.37 -18.80
C ASP A 31 9.95 -6.44 -19.98
N ALA A 32 8.72 -6.54 -20.48
CA ALA A 32 8.18 -5.67 -21.53
C ALA A 32 7.52 -4.38 -21.00
N ASP A 33 7.63 -4.08 -19.69
CA ASP A 33 6.99 -2.92 -19.03
C ASP A 33 5.45 -2.88 -19.22
N ILE A 34 4.83 -4.05 -19.35
CA ILE A 34 3.38 -4.18 -19.45
C ILE A 34 2.80 -4.21 -18.04
N LYS A 35 1.85 -3.30 -17.76
CA LYS A 35 1.16 -3.23 -16.48
C LYS A 35 0.38 -4.51 -16.20
N ILE A 36 0.43 -4.95 -14.94
CA ILE A 36 -0.37 -6.07 -14.43
C ILE A 36 -1.70 -5.53 -13.93
N GLU A 37 -2.79 -6.00 -14.51
CA GLU A 37 -4.16 -5.60 -14.16
C GLU A 37 -4.82 -6.60 -13.20
N PRO A 38 -5.90 -6.24 -12.49
CA PRO A 38 -6.49 -7.10 -11.45
C PRO A 38 -6.94 -8.50 -11.90
N LYS A 39 -7.35 -8.63 -13.17
CA LYS A 39 -7.81 -9.90 -13.76
C LYS A 39 -6.68 -10.76 -14.31
N ASP A 40 -5.47 -10.21 -14.39
CA ASP A 40 -4.33 -10.97 -14.86
C ASP A 40 -3.93 -12.03 -13.84
N TRP A 41 -3.45 -13.15 -14.36
CA TRP A 41 -2.74 -14.10 -13.53
C TRP A 41 -1.46 -13.45 -13.01
N MET A 42 -1.17 -13.63 -11.74
CA MET A 42 0.07 -13.18 -11.10
C MET A 42 0.47 -14.19 -10.01
N PRO A 43 1.76 -14.33 -9.69
CA PRO A 43 2.21 -15.20 -8.61
C PRO A 43 1.57 -14.83 -7.27
N GLU A 44 1.20 -15.82 -6.47
CA GLU A 44 0.53 -15.58 -5.18
C GLU A 44 1.41 -14.78 -4.20
N ALA A 45 2.72 -15.03 -4.21
CA ALA A 45 3.68 -14.25 -3.41
C ALA A 45 3.73 -12.77 -3.84
N TYR A 46 3.58 -12.49 -5.14
CA TYR A 46 3.51 -11.14 -5.69
C TYR A 46 2.23 -10.44 -5.21
N ARG A 47 1.07 -11.09 -5.37
CA ARG A 47 -0.23 -10.59 -4.89
C ARG A 47 -0.21 -10.26 -3.40
N LYS A 48 0.23 -11.20 -2.55
CA LYS A 48 0.34 -11.00 -1.09
C LYS A 48 1.26 -9.85 -0.72
N THR A 49 2.37 -9.71 -1.43
CA THR A 49 3.33 -8.62 -1.18
C THR A 49 2.73 -7.26 -1.55
N LEU A 50 2.02 -7.17 -2.68
CA LEU A 50 1.32 -5.95 -3.06
C LEU A 50 0.20 -5.60 -2.09
N ILE A 51 -0.63 -6.57 -1.68
CA ILE A 51 -1.65 -6.36 -0.65
C ILE A 51 -1.00 -5.76 0.61
N ARG A 52 0.09 -6.36 1.10
CA ARG A 52 0.81 -5.86 2.27
C ARG A 52 1.35 -4.45 2.06
N GLN A 53 1.95 -4.14 0.92
CA GLN A 53 2.54 -2.82 0.68
C GLN A 53 1.47 -1.74 0.49
N ILE A 54 0.47 -1.99 -0.35
CA ILE A 54 -0.61 -1.03 -0.64
C ILE A 54 -1.45 -0.79 0.61
N SER A 55 -1.76 -1.83 1.40
CA SER A 55 -2.51 -1.66 2.65
C SER A 55 -1.72 -0.82 3.66
N GLN A 56 -0.44 -1.11 3.87
CA GLN A 56 0.41 -0.32 4.78
C GLN A 56 0.61 1.12 4.27
N HIS A 57 0.59 1.34 2.96
CA HIS A 57 0.54 2.68 2.38
C HIS A 57 -0.78 3.38 2.73
N ALA A 58 -1.92 2.72 2.53
CA ALA A 58 -3.23 3.26 2.92
C ALA A 58 -3.30 3.58 4.41
N HIS A 59 -2.81 2.68 5.27
CA HIS A 59 -2.72 2.89 6.71
C HIS A 59 -1.86 4.11 7.05
N SER A 60 -0.78 4.33 6.30
CA SER A 60 0.10 5.48 6.49
C SER A 60 -0.60 6.80 6.19
N GLU A 61 -1.43 6.87 5.14
CA GLU A 61 -2.25 8.06 4.87
C GLU A 61 -3.22 8.32 6.04
N ILE A 62 -3.91 7.29 6.53
CA ILE A 62 -4.89 7.45 7.63
C ILE A 62 -4.22 7.84 8.95
N VAL A 63 -3.12 7.18 9.33
CA VAL A 63 -2.43 7.48 10.60
C VAL A 63 -1.72 8.84 10.51
N GLY A 64 -1.24 9.25 9.33
CA GLY A 64 -0.61 10.55 9.11
C GLY A 64 -1.50 11.75 9.41
N MET A 65 -2.82 11.57 9.28
CA MET A 65 -3.81 12.60 9.63
C MET A 65 -3.81 12.93 11.13
N LEU A 66 -3.37 12.02 12.02
CA LEU A 66 -3.41 12.21 13.48
C LEU A 66 -2.43 13.29 13.98
N PRO A 67 -1.10 13.20 13.73
CA PRO A 67 -0.16 14.22 14.19
C PRO A 67 -0.43 15.59 13.57
N GLU A 68 -0.89 15.65 12.33
CA GLU A 68 -1.26 16.91 11.67
C GLU A 68 -2.59 17.45 12.17
N GLY A 69 -3.59 16.57 12.34
CA GLY A 69 -4.90 16.89 12.90
C GLY A 69 -4.82 17.55 14.27
N ASN A 70 -3.83 17.15 15.08
CA ASN A 70 -3.53 17.75 16.39
C ASN A 70 -3.32 19.28 16.31
N TRP A 71 -2.84 19.80 15.19
CA TRP A 71 -2.57 21.24 15.01
C TRP A 71 -3.72 22.02 14.37
N ILE A 72 -4.75 21.36 13.83
CA ILE A 72 -5.84 22.04 13.09
C ILE A 72 -6.53 23.11 13.96
N THR A 73 -6.83 22.82 15.22
CA THR A 73 -7.51 23.79 16.11
C THR A 73 -6.60 24.92 16.57
N ARG A 74 -5.27 24.73 16.51
CA ARG A 74 -4.22 25.61 17.05
C ARG A 74 -3.35 26.29 15.98
N ALA A 75 -3.71 26.16 14.71
CA ALA A 75 -2.98 26.79 13.61
C ALA A 75 -2.90 28.33 13.80
N PRO A 76 -1.73 28.96 13.59
CA PRO A 76 -1.46 30.34 14.02
C PRO A 76 -2.19 31.42 13.20
N THR A 77 -2.73 31.06 12.03
CA THR A 77 -3.53 31.95 11.19
C THR A 77 -4.64 31.16 10.50
N LEU A 78 -5.73 31.82 10.12
CA LEU A 78 -6.83 31.19 9.37
C LEU A 78 -6.36 30.65 8.01
N LYS A 79 -5.43 31.33 7.33
CA LYS A 79 -4.84 30.86 6.08
C LYS A 79 -4.12 29.51 6.26
N ARG A 80 -3.32 29.36 7.32
CA ARG A 80 -2.63 28.10 7.62
C ARG A 80 -3.60 27.01 8.07
N LYS A 81 -4.65 27.37 8.82
CA LYS A 81 -5.72 26.44 9.20
C LYS A 81 -6.41 25.85 7.98
N ALA A 82 -6.81 26.70 7.02
CA ALA A 82 -7.47 26.26 5.79
C ALA A 82 -6.57 25.33 4.95
N ILE A 83 -5.28 25.67 4.79
CA ILE A 83 -4.31 24.83 4.08
C ILE A 83 -4.16 23.46 4.76
N LEU A 84 -4.00 23.43 6.08
CA LEU A 84 -3.83 22.18 6.83
C LEU A 84 -5.07 21.30 6.75
N MET A 85 -6.27 21.89 6.87
CA MET A 85 -7.52 21.16 6.69
C MET A 85 -7.65 20.54 5.30
N ALA A 86 -7.33 21.28 4.25
CA ALA A 86 -7.36 20.77 2.88
C ALA A 86 -6.37 19.60 2.71
N LYS A 87 -5.15 19.73 3.24
CA LYS A 87 -4.14 18.66 3.21
C LYS A 87 -4.64 17.38 3.90
N VAL A 88 -5.14 17.49 5.13
CA VAL A 88 -5.64 16.34 5.90
C VAL A 88 -6.88 15.72 5.24
N GLN A 89 -7.72 16.53 4.59
CA GLN A 89 -8.83 16.02 3.77
C GLN A 89 -8.33 15.21 2.57
N ASP A 90 -7.30 15.69 1.87
CA ASP A 90 -6.71 14.97 0.73
C ASP A 90 -6.07 13.64 1.16
N GLU A 91 -5.40 13.58 2.31
CA GLU A 91 -4.84 12.33 2.87
C GLU A 91 -5.93 11.27 3.11
N ALA A 92 -7.11 11.67 3.62
CA ALA A 92 -8.24 10.78 3.73
C ALA A 92 -8.67 10.22 2.36
N GLY A 93 -8.70 11.09 1.33
CA GLY A 93 -8.97 10.71 -0.05
C GLY A 93 -7.93 9.74 -0.62
N HIS A 94 -6.64 9.99 -0.39
CA HIS A 94 -5.55 9.10 -0.81
C HIS A 94 -5.65 7.72 -0.14
N GLY A 95 -5.96 7.69 1.16
CA GLY A 95 -6.24 6.45 1.88
C GLY A 95 -7.37 5.65 1.21
N LEU A 96 -8.47 6.30 0.81
CA LEU A 96 -9.56 5.65 0.09
C LEU A 96 -9.10 5.07 -1.25
N TYR A 97 -8.34 5.82 -2.05
CA TYR A 97 -7.83 5.31 -3.33
C TYR A 97 -6.93 4.08 -3.15
N LEU A 98 -6.06 4.09 -2.15
CA LEU A 98 -5.16 2.97 -1.86
C LEU A 98 -5.92 1.75 -1.34
N TYR A 99 -6.95 1.93 -0.50
CA TYR A 99 -7.82 0.82 -0.11
C TYR A 99 -8.53 0.21 -1.32
N CYS A 100 -9.13 1.03 -2.19
CA CYS A 100 -9.76 0.53 -3.42
C CYS A 100 -8.77 -0.21 -4.32
N ALA A 101 -7.53 0.27 -4.43
CA ALA A 101 -6.47 -0.42 -5.17
C ALA A 101 -6.14 -1.78 -4.54
N ALA A 102 -6.01 -1.88 -3.21
CA ALA A 102 -5.78 -3.14 -2.51
C ALA A 102 -6.95 -4.13 -2.69
N GLU A 103 -8.20 -3.64 -2.67
CA GLU A 103 -9.39 -4.48 -2.84
C GLU A 103 -9.43 -5.18 -4.20
N THR A 104 -8.84 -4.58 -5.24
CA THR A 104 -8.72 -5.22 -6.56
C THR A 104 -7.88 -6.52 -6.53
N LEU A 105 -7.09 -6.72 -5.47
CA LEU A 105 -6.27 -7.91 -5.29
C LEU A 105 -6.97 -9.03 -4.50
N GLY A 106 -8.22 -8.83 -4.07
CA GLY A 106 -9.07 -9.87 -3.48
C GLY A 106 -9.15 -9.86 -1.94
N VAL A 107 -8.85 -8.73 -1.30
CA VAL A 107 -9.03 -8.50 0.15
C VAL A 107 -10.10 -7.44 0.39
N SER A 108 -10.71 -7.40 1.57
CA SER A 108 -11.64 -6.33 1.92
C SER A 108 -10.95 -5.21 2.72
N ARG A 109 -11.40 -3.96 2.56
CA ARG A 109 -10.92 -2.85 3.40
C ARG A 109 -11.11 -3.12 4.90
N ASP A 110 -12.20 -3.75 5.30
CA ASP A 110 -12.50 -4.04 6.70
C ASP A 110 -11.48 -5.00 7.32
N GLU A 111 -11.07 -6.04 6.59
CA GLU A 111 -9.97 -6.93 7.01
C GLU A 111 -8.66 -6.15 7.21
N LEU A 112 -8.33 -5.26 6.26
CA LEU A 112 -7.10 -4.47 6.33
C LEU A 112 -7.11 -3.50 7.54
N ILE A 113 -8.25 -2.87 7.82
CA ILE A 113 -8.41 -1.98 8.99
C ILE A 113 -8.34 -2.79 10.30
N ALA A 114 -8.92 -3.98 10.35
CA ALA A 114 -8.81 -4.85 11.51
C ALA A 114 -7.37 -5.31 11.76
N ASP A 115 -6.62 -5.63 10.70
CA ASP A 115 -5.19 -5.97 10.77
C ASP A 115 -4.35 -4.78 11.28
N LEU A 116 -4.69 -3.54 10.90
CA LEU A 116 -4.07 -2.33 11.44
C LEU A 116 -4.34 -2.17 12.94
N HIS A 117 -5.61 -2.22 13.36
CA HIS A 117 -5.99 -2.01 14.76
C HIS A 117 -5.49 -3.12 15.70
N SER A 118 -5.33 -4.34 15.20
CA SER A 118 -4.72 -5.44 15.96
C SER A 118 -3.19 -5.38 16.03
N GLY A 119 -2.55 -4.47 15.29
CA GLY A 119 -1.09 -4.33 15.22
C GLY A 119 -0.39 -5.36 14.34
N LYS A 120 -1.15 -6.19 13.60
CA LYS A 120 -0.62 -7.17 12.64
C LYS A 120 -0.07 -6.49 11.38
N ALA A 121 -0.75 -5.45 10.91
CA ALA A 121 -0.27 -4.59 9.83
C ALA A 121 0.43 -3.34 10.40
N LYS A 122 1.36 -2.80 9.62
CA LYS A 122 2.14 -1.61 9.98
C LYS A 122 1.62 -0.36 9.26
N TYR A 123 2.16 0.78 9.65
CA TYR A 123 2.10 2.05 8.93
C TYR A 123 3.49 2.70 9.01
N SER A 124 3.69 3.81 8.29
CA SER A 124 4.96 4.52 8.26
C SER A 124 5.39 4.96 9.66
N SER A 125 6.61 4.61 10.04
CA SER A 125 7.12 4.86 11.40
C SER A 125 7.22 6.34 11.75
N ILE A 126 7.24 7.24 10.77
CA ILE A 126 7.33 8.70 10.95
C ILE A 126 6.13 9.31 11.69
N PHE A 127 5.01 8.60 11.76
CA PHE A 127 3.78 9.07 12.40
C PHE A 127 3.64 8.68 13.88
N ASN A 128 4.73 8.20 14.50
CA ASN A 128 4.81 7.91 15.94
C ASN A 128 5.55 9.04 16.68
#